data_AF-A0A9D8CQC7-F1
#
_entry.id   AF-A0A9D8CQC7-F1
#
_cell.length_a   1.000
_cell.length_b   1.000
_cell.length_c   1.000
_cell.angle_alpha   90.00
_cell.angle_beta   90.00
_cell.angle_gamma   90.00
#
_symmetry.space_group_name_H-M   'P 1'
#
loop_
_entity.id
_entity.type
_entity.pdbx_description
1 polymer ?
#
loop_
_entity_poly.entity_id
_entity_poly.type
_entity_poly.pdbx_seq_one_letter_code
_entity_poly.pdbx_strand_id
1 'polypeptide(L)'
;MYGPERHTVTIDDDRAGDRLDRALAALLPDTTRSRVKALIEGRHVFGADGATIEEPSRKVKSGETFTVAIPAPEPALPEPQAAPLDVLHEDRDLLVLNKAAGMVVHPAPGNPDRTLVNALLAHCGDSLSGIGGVRRPGIVHRLDKDTSGVMVVAKNDETHRALSALFAAHDITREYLALVWGAPTAQSGTIEAALGRHRVDRQRMAVRRLGGKNAITDWQVERRFGPPLRPLASLIRASLRTGRTHQVRVHLAHIGCPVVGDPVYGRKRALAGLPADLVGFSRQALHAAVLAFDHPRTGKALRFSTNLPQDIKKLVTGLAASE
;
A
#
# COMPACT_ATOMS: atom_id res chain seq x y z
N MET A 1 27.53 -10.78 5.42
CA MET A 1 27.92 -9.35 5.52
C MET A 1 28.23 -8.89 4.10
N TYR A 2 27.29 -8.25 3.41
CA TYR A 2 27.57 -7.64 2.11
C TYR A 2 28.17 -6.26 2.41
N GLY A 3 29.42 -6.04 2.04
CA GLY A 3 30.06 -4.72 2.17
C GLY A 3 29.38 -3.68 1.27
N PRO A 4 29.73 -2.38 1.42
CA PRO A 4 29.20 -1.35 0.54
C PRO A 4 29.55 -1.64 -0.92
N GLU A 5 28.56 -1.56 -1.81
CA GLU A 5 28.76 -1.71 -3.25
C GLU A 5 29.48 -0.45 -3.76
N ARG A 6 30.62 -0.64 -4.43
CA ARG A 6 31.40 0.48 -4.98
C ARG A 6 31.27 0.50 -6.50
N HIS A 7 30.85 1.63 -7.02
CA HIS A 7 30.85 1.89 -8.46
C HIS A 7 31.85 2.98 -8.78
N THR A 8 32.76 2.68 -9.71
CA THR A 8 33.63 3.69 -10.30
C THR A 8 33.01 4.14 -11.61
N VAL A 9 32.80 5.45 -11.75
CA VAL A 9 32.22 6.05 -12.95
C VAL A 9 33.13 7.16 -13.47
N THR A 10 33.36 7.15 -14.77
CA THR A 10 34.12 8.18 -15.48
C THR A 10 33.15 9.00 -16.31
N ILE A 11 33.28 10.33 -16.25
CA ILE A 11 32.43 11.27 -16.97
C ILE A 11 32.87 11.32 -18.44
N ASP A 12 31.93 11.06 -19.32
CA ASP A 12 32.05 11.17 -20.77
C ASP A 12 31.89 12.62 -21.26
N ASP A 13 32.37 12.90 -22.48
CA ASP A 13 32.32 14.24 -23.09
C ASP A 13 30.90 14.82 -23.15
N ASP A 14 29.90 13.97 -23.42
CA ASP A 14 28.49 14.35 -23.52
C ASP A 14 27.89 14.85 -22.20
N ARG A 15 28.57 14.58 -21.07
CA ARG A 15 28.16 14.98 -19.72
C ARG A 15 29.03 16.08 -19.13
N ALA A 16 30.04 16.57 -19.86
CA ALA A 16 30.86 17.68 -19.40
C ALA A 16 29.99 18.93 -19.14
N GLY A 17 30.14 19.52 -17.96
CA GLY A 17 29.37 20.69 -17.52
C GLY A 17 28.03 20.38 -16.85
N ASP A 18 27.58 19.12 -16.83
CA ASP A 18 26.42 18.71 -16.03
C ASP A 18 26.72 18.84 -14.53
N ARG A 19 25.65 18.98 -13.73
CA ARG A 19 25.76 18.86 -12.27
C ARG A 19 26.12 17.43 -11.89
N LEU A 20 27.02 17.26 -10.93
CA LEU A 20 27.48 15.95 -10.44
C LEU A 20 26.32 15.03 -10.04
N ASP A 21 25.32 15.54 -9.30
CA ASP A 21 24.15 14.77 -8.90
C ASP A 21 23.36 14.18 -10.08
N ARG A 22 23.30 14.90 -11.20
CA ARG A 22 22.63 14.49 -12.44
C ARG A 22 23.48 13.54 -13.26
N ALA A 23 24.79 13.81 -13.38
CA ALA A 23 25.71 12.98 -14.15
C ALA A 23 25.82 11.57 -13.55
N LEU A 24 26.07 11.48 -12.23
CA LEU A 24 26.16 10.18 -11.54
C LEU A 24 24.83 9.41 -11.58
N ALA A 25 23.69 10.08 -11.47
CA ALA A 25 22.38 9.41 -11.52
C ALA A 25 22.06 8.82 -12.90
N ALA A 26 22.67 9.32 -13.97
CA ALA A 26 22.51 8.76 -15.30
C ALA A 26 23.45 7.56 -15.54
N LEU A 27 24.60 7.52 -14.86
CA LEU A 27 25.65 6.50 -15.05
C LEU A 27 25.52 5.34 -14.05
N LEU A 28 24.91 5.56 -12.89
CA LEU A 28 24.71 4.52 -11.88
C LEU A 28 23.40 3.73 -12.15
N PRO A 29 23.45 2.38 -12.08
CA PRO A 29 22.25 1.57 -12.22
C PRO A 29 21.25 1.86 -11.10
N ASP A 30 19.95 1.89 -11.46
CA ASP A 30 18.81 1.98 -10.54
C ASP A 30 18.88 3.09 -9.47
N THR A 31 19.66 4.15 -9.72
CA THR A 31 19.92 5.22 -8.76
C THR A 31 19.30 6.53 -9.22
N THR A 32 18.40 7.09 -8.42
CA THR A 32 17.77 8.39 -8.73
C THR A 32 18.69 9.56 -8.36
N ARG A 33 18.49 10.72 -8.99
CA ARG A 33 19.18 11.97 -8.62
C ARG A 33 19.07 12.31 -7.14
N SER A 34 17.89 12.12 -6.54
CA SER A 34 17.68 12.32 -5.10
C SER A 34 18.52 11.38 -4.24
N ARG A 35 18.73 10.13 -4.69
CA ARG A 35 19.58 9.15 -4.01
C ARG A 35 21.05 9.51 -4.14
N VAL A 36 21.52 9.93 -5.31
CA VAL A 36 22.88 10.45 -5.49
C VAL A 36 23.14 11.66 -4.60
N LYS A 37 22.20 12.61 -4.55
CA LYS A 37 22.31 13.76 -3.65
C LYS A 37 22.50 13.32 -2.19
N ALA A 38 21.68 12.38 -1.71
CA ALA A 38 21.81 11.83 -0.36
C ALA A 38 23.14 11.10 -0.14
N LEU A 39 23.69 10.42 -1.15
CA LEU A 39 25.02 9.80 -1.07
C LEU A 39 26.14 10.84 -0.98
N ILE A 40 26.05 11.94 -1.72
CA ILE A 40 27.01 13.06 -1.65
C ILE A 40 26.94 13.72 -0.26
N GLU A 41 25.75 14.06 0.21
CA GLU A 41 25.53 14.64 1.54
C GLU A 41 25.95 13.68 2.67
N GLY A 42 25.79 12.37 2.45
CA GLY A 42 26.23 11.30 3.35
C GLY A 42 27.71 10.94 3.24
N ARG A 43 28.53 11.70 2.49
CA ARG A 43 29.97 11.47 2.34
C ARG A 43 30.34 10.11 1.74
N HIS A 44 29.53 9.66 0.80
CA HIS A 44 29.68 8.37 0.12
C HIS A 44 30.19 8.48 -1.33
N VAL A 45 30.56 9.68 -1.79
CA VAL A 45 31.09 9.94 -3.13
C VAL A 45 32.50 10.50 -3.01
N PHE A 46 33.43 9.92 -3.76
CA PHE A 46 34.85 10.24 -3.70
C PHE A 46 35.37 10.63 -5.09
N GLY A 47 36.26 11.62 -5.14
CA GLY A 47 37.06 11.93 -6.32
C GLY A 47 38.13 10.87 -6.59
N ALA A 48 38.83 11.00 -7.72
CA ALA A 48 39.94 10.10 -8.08
C ALA A 48 41.11 10.13 -7.08
N ASP A 49 41.25 11.23 -6.35
CA ASP A 49 42.22 11.43 -5.25
C ASP A 49 41.75 10.80 -3.91
N GLY A 50 40.55 10.22 -3.88
CA GLY A 50 39.94 9.68 -2.67
C GLY A 50 39.30 10.73 -1.76
N ALA A 51 39.32 12.01 -2.13
CA ALA A 51 38.69 13.07 -1.35
C ALA A 51 37.15 12.95 -1.42
N THR A 52 36.48 13.17 -0.30
CA THR A 52 35.01 13.16 -0.26
C THR A 52 34.47 14.37 -1.00
N ILE A 53 33.49 14.14 -1.87
CA ILE A 53 32.77 15.19 -2.57
C ILE A 53 31.52 15.54 -1.77
N GLU A 54 31.38 16.80 -1.38
CA GLU A 54 30.25 17.27 -0.56
C GLU A 54 29.26 18.15 -1.34
N GLU A 55 29.61 18.63 -2.53
CA GLU A 55 28.77 19.55 -3.30
C GLU A 55 28.04 18.85 -4.47
N PRO A 56 26.71 18.60 -4.38
CA PRO A 56 25.97 17.90 -5.43
C PRO A 56 25.80 18.73 -6.72
N SER A 57 25.90 20.05 -6.61
CA SER A 57 25.72 21.01 -7.71
C SER A 57 26.98 21.27 -8.53
N ARG A 58 28.16 20.80 -8.10
CA ARG A 58 29.40 21.06 -8.83
C ARG A 58 29.29 20.56 -10.27
N LYS A 59 29.87 21.31 -11.20
CA LYS A 59 29.95 20.89 -12.59
C LYS A 59 31.07 19.86 -12.75
N VAL A 60 30.79 18.78 -13.48
CA VAL A 60 31.79 17.75 -13.80
C VAL A 60 32.53 18.09 -15.10
N LYS A 61 33.76 17.61 -15.23
CA LYS A 61 34.53 17.68 -16.48
C LYS A 61 34.65 16.31 -17.10
N SER A 62 34.80 16.26 -18.42
CA SER A 62 35.13 15.02 -19.12
C SER A 62 36.42 14.40 -18.56
N GLY A 63 36.43 13.07 -18.44
CA GLY A 63 37.53 12.29 -17.89
C GLY A 63 37.62 12.30 -16.36
N GLU A 64 36.82 13.12 -15.66
CA GLU A 64 36.76 13.03 -14.20
C GLU A 64 36.19 11.66 -13.77
N THR A 65 36.82 11.05 -12.78
CA THR A 65 36.41 9.75 -12.25
C THR A 65 35.97 9.89 -10.80
N PHE A 66 34.83 9.28 -10.49
CA PHE A 66 34.24 9.27 -9.16
C PHE A 66 34.04 7.83 -8.68
N THR A 67 34.32 7.59 -7.40
CA THR A 67 33.95 6.35 -6.72
C THR A 67 32.73 6.62 -5.86
N VAL A 68 31.65 5.88 -6.08
CA VAL A 68 30.41 5.97 -5.31
C VAL A 68 30.28 4.71 -4.45
N ALA A 69 30.39 4.86 -3.13
CA ALA A 69 30.22 3.78 -2.18
C ALA A 69 28.76 3.75 -1.71
N ILE A 70 27.94 2.92 -2.33
CA ILE A 70 26.54 2.75 -1.91
C ILE A 70 26.55 1.91 -0.62
N PRO A 71 26.17 2.47 0.54
CA PRO A 71 26.08 1.70 1.77
C PRO A 71 25.07 0.57 1.57
N ALA A 72 25.36 -0.59 2.15
CA ALA A 72 24.38 -1.66 2.23
C ALA A 72 23.12 -1.10 2.91
N PRO A 73 21.91 -1.40 2.42
CA PRO A 73 20.70 -1.02 3.12
C PRO A 73 20.78 -1.57 4.55
N GLU A 74 20.75 -0.69 5.56
CA GLU A 74 20.62 -1.17 6.93
C GLU A 74 19.27 -1.87 7.06
N PRO A 75 19.25 -3.17 7.44
CA PRO A 75 18.01 -3.80 7.85
C PRO A 75 17.65 -3.21 9.21
N ALA A 76 16.84 -2.15 9.23
CA ALA A 76 16.17 -1.76 10.46
C ALA A 76 15.18 -2.88 10.80
N LEU A 77 15.57 -3.77 11.71
CA LEU A 77 14.61 -4.67 12.33
C LEU A 77 13.56 -3.80 13.03
N PRO A 78 12.26 -3.95 12.71
CA PRO A 78 11.24 -3.12 13.34
C PRO A 78 11.26 -3.34 14.85
N GLU A 79 11.26 -2.27 15.64
CA GLU A 79 11.21 -2.36 17.10
C GLU A 79 9.76 -2.44 17.61
N PRO A 80 9.50 -3.14 18.73
CA PRO A 80 8.19 -3.13 19.38
C PRO A 80 7.77 -1.72 19.80
N GLN A 81 6.57 -1.30 19.42
CA GLN A 81 5.99 -0.02 19.85
C GLN A 81 4.52 -0.24 20.23
N ALA A 82 4.15 0.07 21.48
CA ALA A 82 2.79 -0.11 21.94
C ALA A 82 1.82 0.80 21.17
N ALA A 83 0.78 0.21 20.61
CA ALA A 83 -0.34 0.91 19.99
C ALA A 83 -1.62 0.06 20.17
N PRO A 84 -2.80 0.69 20.30
CA PRO A 84 -4.04 -0.06 20.46
C PRO A 84 -4.35 -0.86 19.19
N LEU A 85 -4.70 -2.15 19.38
CA LEU A 85 -5.17 -3.05 18.34
C LEU A 85 -6.61 -3.46 18.63
N ASP A 86 -7.49 -3.29 17.65
CA ASP A 86 -8.87 -3.81 17.70
C ASP A 86 -8.84 -5.30 17.30
N VAL A 87 -8.58 -6.18 18.27
CA VAL A 87 -8.43 -7.63 18.07
C VAL A 87 -9.80 -8.29 18.04
N LEU A 88 -10.10 -8.96 16.93
CA LEU A 88 -11.36 -9.71 16.71
C LEU A 88 -11.25 -11.17 17.16
N HIS A 89 -10.05 -11.74 17.06
CA HIS A 89 -9.74 -13.10 17.48
C HIS A 89 -8.24 -13.26 17.67
N GLU A 90 -7.83 -14.00 18.68
CA GLU A 90 -6.44 -14.34 18.90
C GLU A 90 -6.32 -15.73 19.54
N ASP A 91 -5.43 -16.54 18.98
CA ASP A 91 -5.04 -17.81 19.57
C ASP A 91 -3.50 -17.98 19.50
N ARG A 92 -3.03 -19.23 19.62
CA ARG A 92 -1.59 -19.55 19.54
C ARG A 92 -1.01 -19.46 18.12
N ASP A 93 -1.88 -19.52 17.10
CA ASP A 93 -1.52 -19.71 15.71
C ASP A 93 -1.67 -18.42 14.90
N LEU A 94 -2.74 -17.66 15.14
CA LEU A 94 -3.05 -16.44 14.40
C LEU A 94 -3.72 -15.38 15.28
N LEU A 95 -3.71 -14.16 14.74
CA LEU A 95 -4.42 -13.01 15.27
C LEU A 95 -5.21 -12.37 14.12
N VAL A 96 -6.48 -12.09 14.35
CA VAL A 96 -7.35 -11.34 13.44
C VAL A 96 -7.71 -10.01 14.09
N LEU A 97 -7.53 -8.92 13.35
CA LEU A 97 -7.75 -7.56 13.85
C LEU A 97 -8.51 -6.71 12.84
N ASN A 98 -9.16 -5.66 13.32
CA ASN A 98 -9.73 -4.60 12.52
C ASN A 98 -8.75 -3.41 12.45
N LYS A 99 -8.03 -3.28 11.34
CA LYS A 99 -6.99 -2.26 11.19
C LYS A 99 -7.65 -0.89 11.07
N ALA A 100 -7.22 0.07 11.89
CA ALA A 100 -7.62 1.46 11.74
C ALA A 100 -7.12 2.06 10.41
N ALA A 101 -7.86 3.04 9.88
CA ALA A 101 -7.35 3.89 8.79
C ALA A 101 -6.21 4.79 9.32
N GLY A 102 -5.26 5.14 8.47
CA GLY A 102 -4.06 5.90 8.84
C GLY A 102 -2.89 5.03 9.30
N MET A 103 -3.14 3.79 9.72
CA MET A 103 -2.11 2.85 10.14
C MET A 103 -1.45 2.18 8.93
N VAL A 104 -0.14 2.39 8.78
CA VAL A 104 0.70 1.69 7.79
C VAL A 104 0.96 0.27 8.27
N VAL A 105 0.93 -0.71 7.34
CA VAL A 105 1.12 -2.13 7.70
C VAL A 105 2.58 -2.46 8.00
N HIS A 106 3.49 -2.15 7.06
CA HIS A 106 4.92 -2.45 7.16
C HIS A 106 5.75 -1.17 7.16
N PRO A 107 6.90 -1.14 7.85
CA PRO A 107 7.89 -0.09 7.69
C PRO A 107 8.24 0.16 6.22
N ALA A 108 8.29 1.42 5.83
CA ALA A 108 8.57 1.85 4.47
C ALA A 108 9.23 3.23 4.48
N PRO A 109 9.88 3.66 3.37
CA PRO A 109 10.37 5.03 3.26
C PRO A 109 9.26 6.05 3.60
N GLY A 110 9.54 6.93 4.57
CA GLY A 110 8.59 7.92 5.10
C GLY A 110 7.68 7.44 6.25
N ASN A 111 7.66 6.13 6.55
CA ASN A 111 7.02 5.54 7.75
C ASN A 111 7.94 4.41 8.27
N PRO A 112 9.10 4.74 8.84
CA PRO A 112 10.09 3.75 9.28
C PRO A 112 9.62 2.94 10.50
N ASP A 113 8.70 3.49 11.27
CA ASP A 113 8.15 2.92 12.50
C ASP A 113 6.66 3.28 12.65
N ARG A 114 6.07 3.02 13.83
CA ARG A 114 4.66 3.25 14.17
C ARG A 114 3.70 2.58 13.19
N THR A 115 4.10 1.40 12.72
CA THR A 115 3.32 0.56 11.82
C THR A 115 2.60 -0.56 12.56
N LEU A 116 1.71 -1.27 11.89
CA LEU A 116 1.06 -2.45 12.43
C LEU A 116 2.08 -3.52 12.85
N VAL A 117 3.20 -3.68 12.12
CA VAL A 117 4.29 -4.58 12.53
C VAL A 117 4.84 -4.19 13.90
N ASN A 118 5.10 -2.90 14.15
CA ASN A 118 5.62 -2.44 15.44
C ASN A 118 4.62 -2.71 16.58
N ALA A 119 3.34 -2.46 16.32
CA ALA A 119 2.25 -2.73 17.26
C ALA A 119 2.11 -4.23 17.59
N LEU A 120 2.18 -5.10 16.58
CA LEU A 120 2.10 -6.54 16.74
C LEU A 120 3.32 -7.12 17.48
N LEU A 121 4.50 -6.54 17.27
CA LEU A 121 5.70 -6.92 18.01
C LEU A 121 5.54 -6.60 19.51
N ALA A 122 4.96 -5.45 19.85
CA ALA A 122 4.68 -5.09 21.24
C ALA A 122 3.55 -5.92 21.85
N HIS A 123 2.46 -6.14 21.12
CA HIS A 123 1.28 -6.88 21.59
C HIS A 123 1.55 -8.37 21.78
N CYS A 124 2.11 -9.02 20.76
CA CYS A 124 2.30 -10.47 20.79
C CYS A 124 3.54 -10.88 21.59
N GLY A 125 4.58 -10.04 21.64
CA GLY A 125 5.81 -10.29 22.42
C GLY A 125 6.34 -11.72 22.27
N ASP A 126 6.39 -12.45 23.39
CA ASP A 126 6.86 -13.84 23.45
C ASP A 126 5.95 -14.87 22.76
N SER A 127 4.69 -14.53 22.48
CA SER A 127 3.78 -15.42 21.76
C SER A 127 4.05 -15.49 20.25
N LEU A 128 4.98 -14.67 19.72
CA LEU A 128 5.52 -14.84 18.38
C LEU A 128 6.66 -15.85 18.40
N SER A 129 6.40 -17.06 17.88
CA SER A 129 7.42 -18.12 17.84
C SER A 129 8.48 -17.90 16.74
N GLY A 130 8.43 -16.75 16.05
CA GLY A 130 9.34 -16.40 14.97
C GLY A 130 8.94 -16.97 13.60
N ILE A 131 9.33 -16.22 12.57
CA ILE A 131 9.12 -16.58 11.15
C ILE A 131 10.46 -16.54 10.43
N GLY A 132 10.99 -17.72 10.06
CA GLY A 132 12.32 -17.86 9.46
C GLY A 132 13.45 -17.52 10.44
N GLY A 133 13.29 -17.91 11.72
CA GLY A 133 14.31 -17.71 12.77
C GLY A 133 14.35 -16.31 13.40
N VAL A 134 13.46 -15.39 12.99
CA VAL A 134 13.33 -14.03 13.55
C VAL A 134 11.94 -13.84 14.13
N ARG A 135 11.83 -13.33 15.36
CA ARG A 135 10.55 -12.96 15.98
C ARG A 135 9.91 -11.80 15.21
N ARG A 136 8.99 -12.13 14.31
CA ARG A 136 8.24 -11.15 13.50
C ARG A 136 6.83 -11.65 13.23
N PRO A 137 5.83 -10.74 13.16
CA PRO A 137 4.48 -11.10 12.76
C PRO A 137 4.43 -11.51 11.29
N GLY A 138 3.67 -12.57 11.00
CA GLY A 138 3.51 -13.12 9.66
C GLY A 138 2.37 -12.47 8.91
N ILE A 139 2.62 -11.29 8.34
CA ILE A 139 1.65 -10.58 7.54
C ILE A 139 1.65 -11.12 6.11
N VAL A 140 0.64 -11.91 5.78
CA VAL A 140 0.47 -12.58 4.47
C VAL A 140 -0.30 -11.74 3.45
N HIS A 141 -0.93 -10.66 3.89
CA HIS A 141 -1.70 -9.73 3.06
C HIS A 141 -1.68 -8.33 3.66
N ARG A 142 -2.05 -7.31 2.88
CA ARG A 142 -1.99 -5.92 3.33
C ARG A 142 -3.20 -5.11 2.88
N LEU A 143 -3.55 -4.14 3.71
CA LEU A 143 -4.43 -3.03 3.38
C LEU A 143 -3.59 -1.77 3.14
N ASP A 144 -4.10 -0.85 2.32
CA ASP A 144 -3.51 0.47 2.17
C ASP A 144 -3.56 1.24 3.50
N LYS A 145 -2.68 2.23 3.68
CA LYS A 145 -2.59 3.05 4.90
C LYS A 145 -3.97 3.52 5.38
N ASP A 146 -4.74 4.13 4.48
CA ASP A 146 -6.04 4.74 4.80
C ASP A 146 -7.24 3.84 4.49
N THR A 147 -7.00 2.55 4.24
CA THR A 147 -8.05 1.52 4.20
C THR A 147 -8.13 0.85 5.57
N SER A 148 -9.31 0.83 6.16
CA SER A 148 -9.57 0.14 7.42
C SER A 148 -10.11 -1.28 7.19
N GLY A 149 -10.17 -2.09 8.23
CA GLY A 149 -10.90 -3.36 8.21
C GLY A 149 -10.07 -4.60 8.54
N VAL A 150 -10.70 -5.75 8.33
CA VAL A 150 -10.23 -7.04 8.83
C VAL A 150 -8.91 -7.46 8.19
N MET A 151 -7.95 -7.85 9.03
CA MET A 151 -6.67 -8.44 8.65
C MET A 151 -6.35 -9.66 9.51
N VAL A 152 -5.62 -10.62 8.94
CA VAL A 152 -5.12 -11.82 9.64
C VAL A 152 -3.60 -11.77 9.66
N VAL A 153 -3.02 -12.20 10.77
CA VAL A 153 -1.59 -12.24 11.04
C VAL A 153 -1.26 -13.63 11.56
N ALA A 154 -0.24 -14.27 11.00
CA ALA A 154 0.31 -15.49 11.56
C ALA A 154 1.24 -15.19 12.75
N LYS A 155 1.14 -15.99 13.81
CA LYS A 155 2.01 -15.90 15.00
C LYS A 155 3.20 -16.86 14.95
N ASN A 156 3.17 -17.83 14.02
CA ASN A 156 4.21 -18.83 13.83
C ASN A 156 4.44 -19.19 12.35
N ASP A 157 5.56 -19.87 12.07
CA ASP A 157 6.01 -20.25 10.74
C ASP A 157 5.08 -21.22 9.98
N GLU A 158 4.44 -22.14 10.70
CA GLU A 158 3.51 -23.11 10.12
C GLU A 158 2.25 -22.41 9.61
N THR A 159 1.63 -21.60 10.48
CA THR A 159 0.47 -20.77 10.13
C THR A 159 0.80 -19.76 9.04
N HIS A 160 2.00 -19.17 9.06
CA HIS A 160 2.43 -18.24 8.01
C HIS A 160 2.48 -18.90 6.64
N ARG A 161 3.06 -20.11 6.53
CA ARG A 161 3.13 -20.87 5.28
C ARG A 161 1.73 -21.26 4.78
N ALA A 162 0.88 -21.77 5.66
CA ALA A 162 -0.46 -22.19 5.32
C ALA A 162 -1.35 -21.01 4.88
N LEU A 163 -1.36 -19.90 5.63
CA LEU A 163 -2.08 -18.69 5.21
C LEU A 163 -1.53 -18.14 3.90
N SER A 164 -0.20 -18.13 3.71
CA SER A 164 0.42 -17.69 2.46
C SER A 164 -0.07 -18.52 1.27
N ALA A 165 -0.21 -19.84 1.45
CA ALA A 165 -0.76 -20.74 0.43
C ALA A 165 -2.23 -20.41 0.10
N LEU A 166 -3.08 -20.19 1.12
CA LEU A 166 -4.48 -19.79 0.92
C LEU A 166 -4.59 -18.47 0.13
N PHE A 167 -3.79 -17.45 0.49
CA PHE A 167 -3.78 -16.17 -0.23
C PHE A 167 -3.29 -16.32 -1.68
N ALA A 168 -2.29 -17.17 -1.92
CA ALA A 168 -1.76 -17.46 -3.25
C ALA A 168 -2.76 -18.22 -4.13
N ALA A 169 -3.45 -19.21 -3.56
CA ALA A 169 -4.51 -19.98 -4.21
C ALA A 169 -5.82 -19.20 -4.38
N HIS A 170 -5.94 -18.04 -3.72
CA HIS A 170 -7.17 -17.25 -3.63
C HIS A 170 -8.34 -17.99 -2.97
N ASP A 171 -8.03 -18.96 -2.11
CA ASP A 171 -8.96 -19.76 -1.32
C ASP A 171 -9.31 -19.07 0.00
N ILE A 172 -9.76 -17.81 -0.12
CA ILE A 172 -10.11 -16.92 1.00
C ILE A 172 -11.21 -15.97 0.52
N THR A 173 -12.26 -15.82 1.34
CA THR A 173 -13.27 -14.77 1.11
C THR A 173 -12.76 -13.43 1.62
N ARG A 174 -12.78 -12.42 0.74
CA ARG A 174 -12.44 -11.02 1.08
C ARG A 174 -13.50 -10.11 0.49
N GLU A 175 -14.25 -9.43 1.33
CA GLU A 175 -15.25 -8.47 0.91
C GLU A 175 -14.96 -7.08 1.47
N TYR A 176 -15.12 -6.09 0.63
CA TYR A 176 -14.94 -4.69 0.95
C TYR A 176 -16.25 -3.95 0.79
N LEU A 177 -16.49 -2.97 1.66
CA LEU A 177 -17.52 -1.96 1.45
C LEU A 177 -16.83 -0.67 0.99
N ALA A 178 -17.32 -0.11 -0.12
CA ALA A 178 -16.81 1.10 -0.72
C ALA A 178 -17.96 2.09 -0.97
N LEU A 179 -17.86 3.29 -0.40
CA LEU A 179 -18.71 4.40 -0.82
C LEU A 179 -18.07 5.02 -2.06
N VAL A 180 -18.79 5.02 -3.18
CA VAL A 180 -18.31 5.52 -4.47
C VAL A 180 -19.16 6.67 -4.97
N TRP A 181 -18.57 7.48 -5.85
CA TRP A 181 -19.29 8.49 -6.60
C TRP A 181 -20.10 7.87 -7.74
N GLY A 182 -21.34 8.31 -7.90
CA GLY A 182 -22.27 7.75 -8.88
C GLY A 182 -22.72 6.33 -8.50
N ALA A 183 -23.29 5.64 -9.46
CA ALA A 183 -23.61 4.22 -9.36
C ALA A 183 -23.46 3.55 -10.74
N PRO A 184 -22.98 2.30 -10.81
CA PRO A 184 -23.10 1.50 -12.01
C PRO A 184 -24.59 1.31 -12.38
N THR A 185 -24.87 1.22 -13.68
CA THR A 185 -26.24 0.98 -14.18
C THR A 185 -26.77 -0.38 -13.71
N ALA A 186 -25.94 -1.42 -13.81
CA ALA A 186 -26.27 -2.76 -13.34
C ALA A 186 -26.23 -2.87 -11.80
N GLN A 187 -26.98 -3.81 -11.24
CA GLN A 187 -27.01 -4.07 -9.80
C GLN A 187 -25.73 -4.77 -9.32
N SER A 188 -25.12 -5.58 -10.18
CA SER A 188 -23.89 -6.32 -9.90
C SER A 188 -23.10 -6.55 -11.19
N GLY A 189 -21.84 -6.95 -11.05
CA GLY A 189 -20.99 -7.32 -12.18
C GLY A 189 -19.60 -7.77 -11.75
N THR A 190 -18.75 -8.03 -12.74
CA THR A 190 -17.35 -8.42 -12.54
C THR A 190 -16.44 -7.49 -13.34
N ILE A 191 -15.36 -7.04 -12.70
CA ILE A 191 -14.30 -6.27 -13.35
C ILE A 191 -13.08 -7.17 -13.44
N GLU A 192 -12.79 -7.63 -14.65
CA GLU A 192 -11.58 -8.38 -14.98
C GLU A 192 -10.67 -7.50 -15.84
N ALA A 193 -9.61 -6.97 -15.22
CA ALA A 193 -8.71 -6.04 -15.86
C ALA A 193 -7.31 -6.15 -15.24
N ALA A 194 -6.29 -6.38 -16.08
CA ALA A 194 -4.94 -6.51 -15.57
C ALA A 194 -4.42 -5.18 -14.98
N LEU A 195 -3.77 -5.26 -13.83
CA LEU A 195 -3.24 -4.11 -13.10
C LEU A 195 -1.71 -4.09 -13.10
N GLY A 196 -1.14 -2.91 -13.33
CA GLY A 196 0.30 -2.67 -13.23
C GLY A 196 0.60 -1.26 -12.76
N ARG A 197 1.88 -0.96 -12.52
CA ARG A 197 2.31 0.39 -12.15
C ARG A 197 2.01 1.36 -13.30
N HIS A 198 1.60 2.57 -12.95
CA HIS A 198 1.45 3.65 -13.91
C HIS A 198 2.83 4.07 -14.44
N ARG A 199 2.93 4.43 -15.73
CA ARG A 199 4.23 4.64 -16.42
C ARG A 199 5.03 5.82 -15.89
N VAL A 200 4.33 6.86 -15.41
CA VAL A 200 4.93 8.13 -14.98
C VAL A 200 4.80 8.31 -13.47
N ASP A 201 3.56 8.34 -12.96
CA ASP A 201 3.29 8.40 -11.52
C ASP A 201 3.56 7.05 -10.81
N ARG A 202 4.66 6.97 -10.06
CA ARG A 202 5.08 5.76 -9.33
C ARG A 202 4.17 5.40 -8.15
N GLN A 203 3.32 6.31 -7.68
CA GLN A 203 2.36 6.06 -6.60
C GLN A 203 1.03 5.48 -7.12
N ARG A 204 0.80 5.55 -8.44
CA ARG A 204 -0.42 5.05 -9.09
C ARG A 204 -0.24 3.65 -9.67
N MET A 205 -1.25 2.82 -9.44
CA MET A 205 -1.58 1.64 -10.26
C MET A 205 -2.57 2.03 -11.36
N ALA A 206 -2.53 1.34 -12.50
CA ALA A 206 -3.43 1.57 -13.62
C ALA A 206 -3.84 0.24 -14.28
N VAL A 207 -5.01 0.25 -14.93
CA VAL A 207 -5.41 -0.82 -15.84
C VAL A 207 -4.47 -0.83 -17.04
N ARG A 208 -3.95 -2.01 -17.36
CA ARG A 208 -2.90 -2.22 -18.37
C ARG A 208 -3.37 -3.22 -19.41
N ARG A 209 -3.37 -2.80 -20.68
CA ARG A 209 -3.60 -3.69 -21.82
C ARG A 209 -2.46 -4.68 -22.05
N LEU A 210 -1.23 -4.27 -21.75
CA LEU A 210 -0.01 -5.09 -21.84
C LEU A 210 0.83 -4.89 -20.56
N GLY A 211 1.46 -5.97 -20.06
CA GLY A 211 2.42 -5.91 -18.95
C GLY A 211 1.82 -5.69 -17.55
N GLY A 212 0.58 -6.13 -17.31
CA GLY A 212 -0.08 -6.11 -15.99
C GLY A 212 -0.28 -7.52 -15.40
N LYS A 213 -0.61 -7.60 -14.11
CA LYS A 213 -1.01 -8.84 -13.44
C LYS A 213 -2.53 -8.97 -13.46
N ASN A 214 -3.06 -10.17 -13.72
CA ASN A 214 -4.50 -10.41 -13.69
C ASN A 214 -5.10 -9.97 -12.36
N ALA A 215 -6.22 -9.25 -12.45
CA ALA A 215 -6.99 -8.79 -11.31
C ALA A 215 -8.49 -8.92 -11.59
N ILE A 216 -9.22 -9.51 -10.65
CA ILE A 216 -10.65 -9.77 -10.77
C ILE A 216 -11.35 -9.33 -9.49
N THR A 217 -12.35 -8.47 -9.64
CA THR A 217 -13.21 -7.96 -8.57
C THR A 217 -14.67 -8.13 -8.97
N ASP A 218 -15.41 -8.93 -8.21
CA ASP A 218 -16.88 -8.92 -8.29
C ASP A 218 -17.41 -7.76 -7.47
N TRP A 219 -18.52 -7.18 -7.90
CA TRP A 219 -19.15 -6.08 -7.19
C TRP A 219 -20.67 -6.17 -7.22
N GLN A 220 -21.29 -5.63 -6.18
CA GLN A 220 -22.74 -5.50 -6.04
C GLN A 220 -23.06 -4.14 -5.40
N VAL A 221 -24.04 -3.44 -5.93
CA VAL A 221 -24.58 -2.22 -5.32
C VAL A 221 -25.43 -2.64 -4.13
N GLU A 222 -25.09 -2.14 -2.95
CA GLU A 222 -25.86 -2.34 -1.71
C GLU A 222 -26.94 -1.27 -1.58
N ARG A 223 -26.58 -0.02 -1.92
CA ARG A 223 -27.49 1.12 -1.85
C ARG A 223 -27.05 2.22 -2.81
N ARG A 224 -28.03 2.89 -3.43
CA ARG A 224 -27.84 4.12 -4.21
C ARG A 224 -28.31 5.29 -3.36
N PHE A 225 -27.67 6.45 -3.51
CA PHE A 225 -28.00 7.68 -2.79
C PHE A 225 -28.28 8.84 -3.74
N GLY A 226 -29.33 9.60 -3.48
CA GLY A 226 -29.74 10.75 -4.28
C GLY A 226 -30.72 10.39 -5.41
N PRO A 227 -30.88 11.25 -6.42
CA PRO A 227 -31.95 11.10 -7.41
C PRO A 227 -31.92 9.74 -8.13
N PRO A 228 -33.06 9.03 -8.28
CA PRO A 228 -33.10 7.67 -8.84
C PRO A 228 -32.46 7.53 -10.23
N LEU A 229 -32.65 8.52 -11.09
CA LEU A 229 -32.12 8.53 -12.46
C LEU A 229 -30.63 8.87 -12.54
N ARG A 230 -30.09 9.56 -11.52
CA ARG A 230 -28.69 9.98 -11.47
C ARG A 230 -28.20 9.97 -10.03
N PRO A 231 -27.92 8.78 -9.47
CA PRO A 231 -27.44 8.67 -8.11
C PRO A 231 -26.17 9.51 -7.90
N LEU A 232 -26.14 10.26 -6.81
CA LEU A 232 -24.98 11.05 -6.44
C LEU A 232 -23.81 10.13 -6.04
N ALA A 233 -24.14 9.08 -5.30
CA ALA A 233 -23.22 8.11 -4.73
C ALA A 233 -23.89 6.73 -4.61
N SER A 234 -23.08 5.70 -4.37
CA SER A 234 -23.58 4.37 -4.01
C SER A 234 -22.62 3.66 -3.05
N LEU A 235 -23.18 2.80 -2.21
CA LEU A 235 -22.42 1.85 -1.41
C LEU A 235 -22.29 0.56 -2.23
N ILE A 236 -21.06 0.12 -2.46
CA ILE A 236 -20.73 -1.08 -3.23
C ILE A 236 -20.05 -2.09 -2.32
N ARG A 237 -20.51 -3.34 -2.35
CA ARG A 237 -19.74 -4.50 -1.90
C ARG A 237 -18.83 -4.94 -3.03
N ALA A 238 -17.53 -5.07 -2.76
CA ALA A 238 -16.54 -5.58 -3.69
C ALA A 238 -15.90 -6.85 -3.14
N SER A 239 -16.06 -7.97 -3.84
CA SER A 239 -15.51 -9.27 -3.48
C SER A 239 -14.28 -9.58 -4.33
N LEU A 240 -13.16 -9.86 -3.65
CA LEU A 240 -11.86 -10.00 -4.31
C LEU A 240 -11.50 -11.46 -4.62
N ARG A 241 -11.51 -11.81 -5.91
CA ARG A 241 -10.91 -13.07 -6.37
C ARG A 241 -9.39 -12.99 -6.44
N THR A 242 -8.81 -11.80 -6.59
CA THR A 242 -7.37 -11.56 -6.55
C THR A 242 -7.03 -10.42 -5.59
N GLY A 243 -5.79 -10.33 -5.12
CA GLY A 243 -5.32 -9.24 -4.24
C GLY A 243 -4.15 -8.46 -4.84
N ARG A 244 -4.42 -7.44 -5.67
CA ARG A 244 -3.38 -6.54 -6.21
C ARG A 244 -3.38 -5.19 -5.49
N THR A 245 -2.24 -4.50 -5.52
CA THR A 245 -2.10 -3.14 -4.96
C THR A 245 -3.17 -2.21 -5.52
N HIS A 246 -3.90 -1.53 -4.63
CA HIS A 246 -4.99 -0.60 -4.96
C HIS A 246 -6.13 -1.21 -5.80
N GLN A 247 -6.29 -2.54 -5.86
CA GLN A 247 -7.19 -3.19 -6.83
C GLN A 247 -8.62 -2.64 -6.83
N VAL A 248 -9.28 -2.62 -5.67
CA VAL A 248 -10.68 -2.11 -5.56
C VAL A 248 -10.76 -0.66 -6.03
N ARG A 249 -9.81 0.17 -5.61
CA ARG A 249 -9.76 1.61 -5.91
C ARG A 249 -9.62 1.86 -7.41
N VAL A 250 -8.69 1.15 -8.07
CA VAL A 250 -8.45 1.27 -9.51
C VAL A 250 -9.62 0.71 -10.32
N HIS A 251 -10.16 -0.45 -9.94
CA HIS A 251 -11.27 -1.08 -10.66
C HIS A 251 -12.54 -0.23 -10.61
N LEU A 252 -12.92 0.27 -9.42
CA LEU A 252 -14.10 1.11 -9.28
C LEU A 252 -13.93 2.45 -10.02
N ALA A 253 -12.73 3.05 -9.97
CA ALA A 253 -12.42 4.23 -10.79
C ALA A 253 -12.46 3.93 -12.30
N HIS A 254 -12.02 2.74 -12.72
CA HIS A 254 -12.01 2.30 -14.12
C HIS A 254 -13.42 2.21 -14.71
N ILE A 255 -14.40 1.72 -13.94
CA ILE A 255 -15.81 1.68 -14.36
C ILE A 255 -16.55 3.01 -14.13
N GLY A 256 -15.82 4.10 -13.86
CA GLY A 256 -16.38 5.44 -13.72
C GLY A 256 -16.98 5.76 -12.34
N CYS A 257 -16.83 4.87 -11.36
CA CYS A 257 -17.36 5.03 -10.00
C CYS A 257 -16.21 5.09 -8.97
N PRO A 258 -15.35 6.14 -8.98
CA PRO A 258 -14.22 6.21 -8.06
C PRO A 258 -14.68 6.30 -6.60
N VAL A 259 -13.89 5.73 -5.70
CA VAL A 259 -14.14 5.76 -4.25
C VAL A 259 -14.15 7.20 -3.73
N VAL A 260 -15.13 7.55 -2.90
CA VAL A 260 -15.23 8.87 -2.26
C VAL A 260 -14.00 9.13 -1.40
N GLY A 261 -13.47 10.34 -1.47
CA GLY A 261 -12.29 10.78 -0.71
C GLY A 261 -10.96 10.13 -1.13
N ASP A 262 -10.93 9.31 -2.19
CA ASP A 262 -9.67 8.70 -2.66
C ASP A 262 -8.72 9.79 -3.22
N PRO A 263 -7.56 10.04 -2.58
CA PRO A 263 -6.67 11.13 -2.99
C PRO A 263 -5.90 10.83 -4.28
N VAL A 264 -5.88 9.56 -4.70
CA VAL A 264 -5.08 9.09 -5.86
C VAL A 264 -5.96 8.91 -7.09
N TYR A 265 -7.13 8.29 -6.92
CA TYR A 265 -8.03 7.90 -8.01
C TYR A 265 -9.33 8.70 -8.06
N GLY A 266 -9.57 9.56 -7.07
CA GLY A 266 -10.72 10.45 -7.04
C GLY A 266 -10.71 11.44 -8.21
N ARG A 267 -11.90 11.89 -8.61
CA ARG A 267 -12.08 12.98 -9.58
C ARG A 267 -12.35 14.28 -8.83
N LYS A 268 -11.80 15.40 -9.32
CA LYS A 268 -12.25 16.74 -8.89
C LYS A 268 -13.69 16.92 -9.35
N ARG A 269 -14.65 16.86 -8.42
CA ARG A 269 -16.06 17.17 -8.67
C ARG A 269 -16.32 18.65 -8.34
N ALA A 270 -17.29 19.24 -9.04
CA ALA A 270 -17.86 20.51 -8.59
C ALA A 270 -18.48 20.27 -7.20
N LEU A 271 -17.96 20.97 -6.20
CA LEU A 271 -18.32 20.76 -4.79
C LEU A 271 -19.63 21.47 -4.41
N ALA A 272 -20.15 22.31 -5.30
CA ALA A 272 -21.36 23.09 -5.08
C ALA A 272 -22.58 22.17 -4.91
N GLY A 273 -23.30 22.34 -3.80
CA GLY A 273 -24.51 21.57 -3.47
C GLY A 273 -24.26 20.16 -2.93
N LEU A 274 -23.00 19.77 -2.67
CA LEU A 274 -22.69 18.50 -2.01
C LEU A 274 -22.66 18.65 -0.48
N PRO A 275 -23.04 17.63 0.29
CA PRO A 275 -22.89 17.64 1.74
C PRO A 275 -21.45 17.93 2.16
N ALA A 276 -21.25 18.86 3.11
CA ALA A 276 -19.93 19.31 3.54
C ALA A 276 -19.03 18.15 4.01
N ASP A 277 -19.61 17.18 4.74
CA ASP A 277 -18.89 16.00 5.22
C ASP A 277 -18.33 15.14 4.07
N LEU A 278 -19.07 15.06 2.95
CA LEU A 278 -18.69 14.28 1.78
C LEU A 278 -17.56 14.97 1.00
N VAL A 279 -17.56 16.31 0.99
CA VAL A 279 -16.53 17.15 0.38
C VAL A 279 -15.25 17.13 1.22
N GLY A 280 -15.37 17.16 2.55
CA GLY A 280 -14.26 17.18 3.50
C GLY A 280 -13.61 15.81 3.75
N PHE A 281 -14.20 14.72 3.26
CA PHE A 281 -13.68 13.37 3.51
C PHE A 281 -12.36 13.12 2.76
N SER A 282 -11.29 12.89 3.50
CA SER A 282 -9.91 12.98 3.01
C SER A 282 -9.16 11.65 2.90
N ARG A 283 -9.90 10.52 2.89
CA ARG A 283 -9.35 9.19 2.60
C ARG A 283 -10.28 8.39 1.71
N GLN A 284 -9.79 7.31 1.09
CA GLN A 284 -10.67 6.38 0.40
C GLN A 284 -11.71 5.81 1.38
N ALA A 285 -12.99 6.06 1.11
CA ALA A 285 -14.13 5.50 1.84
C ALA A 285 -14.29 4.00 1.54
N LEU A 286 -13.27 3.24 1.90
CA LEU A 286 -13.07 1.83 1.65
C LEU A 286 -12.77 1.11 2.97
N HIS A 287 -13.45 -0.01 3.18
CA HIS A 287 -13.33 -0.83 4.39
C HIS A 287 -13.33 -2.31 4.04
N ALA A 288 -12.33 -3.07 4.50
CA ALA A 288 -12.30 -4.53 4.41
C ALA A 288 -13.27 -5.10 5.44
N ALA A 289 -14.51 -5.35 5.03
CA ALA A 289 -15.62 -5.66 5.93
C ALA A 289 -15.70 -7.14 6.31
N VAL A 290 -15.18 -8.04 5.46
CA VAL A 290 -15.25 -9.49 5.68
C VAL A 290 -13.94 -10.16 5.31
N LEU A 291 -13.51 -11.09 6.18
CA LEU A 291 -12.46 -12.06 5.89
C LEU A 291 -12.94 -13.45 6.36
N ALA A 292 -12.87 -14.45 5.48
CA ALA A 292 -13.21 -15.84 5.83
C ALA A 292 -12.22 -16.82 5.20
N PHE A 293 -11.83 -17.84 5.98
CA PHE A 293 -10.86 -18.87 5.61
C PHE A 293 -10.94 -20.03 6.62
N ASP A 294 -10.43 -21.21 6.26
CA ASP A 294 -10.30 -22.31 7.20
C ASP A 294 -9.06 -22.12 8.09
N HIS A 295 -9.24 -22.30 9.40
CA HIS A 295 -8.16 -22.16 10.37
C HIS A 295 -7.00 -23.11 10.00
N PRO A 296 -5.78 -22.61 9.74
CA PRO A 296 -4.66 -23.41 9.21
C PRO A 296 -4.30 -24.66 10.00
N ARG A 297 -4.40 -24.61 11.33
CA ARG A 297 -4.15 -25.76 12.21
C ARG A 297 -5.35 -26.69 12.41
N THR A 298 -6.55 -26.14 12.66
CA THR A 298 -7.70 -26.94 13.10
C THR A 298 -8.66 -27.32 11.98
N GLY A 299 -8.53 -26.70 10.80
CA GLY A 299 -9.47 -26.85 9.68
C GLY A 299 -10.85 -26.25 9.94
N LYS A 300 -11.07 -25.56 11.07
CA LYS A 300 -12.37 -24.95 11.38
C LYS A 300 -12.60 -23.73 10.48
N ALA A 301 -13.74 -23.67 9.82
CA ALA A 301 -14.17 -22.49 9.08
C ALA A 301 -14.26 -21.26 10.00
N LEU A 302 -13.51 -20.21 9.68
CA LEU A 302 -13.52 -18.93 10.38
C LEU A 302 -14.11 -17.86 9.48
N ARG A 303 -14.94 -17.00 10.06
CA ARG A 303 -15.50 -15.83 9.38
C ARG A 303 -15.53 -14.65 10.33
N PHE A 304 -14.90 -13.55 9.91
CA PHE A 304 -14.86 -12.30 10.65
C PHE A 304 -15.51 -11.20 9.83
N SER A 305 -16.30 -10.37 10.49
CA SER A 305 -16.88 -9.19 9.86
C SER A 305 -17.00 -8.01 10.79
N THR A 306 -16.83 -6.82 10.24
CA THR A 306 -16.91 -5.55 10.94
C THR A 306 -17.89 -4.62 10.24
N ASN A 307 -18.55 -3.78 11.04
CA ASN A 307 -19.37 -2.69 10.51
C ASN A 307 -18.47 -1.62 9.88
N LEU A 308 -19.07 -0.76 9.03
CA LEU A 308 -18.39 0.43 8.54
C LEU A 308 -17.78 1.24 9.70
N PRO A 309 -16.55 1.75 9.56
CA PRO A 309 -15.96 2.64 10.55
C PRO A 309 -16.79 3.92 10.67
N GLN A 310 -16.75 4.53 11.85
CA GLN A 310 -17.66 5.63 12.21
C GLN A 310 -17.62 6.80 11.22
N ASP A 311 -16.47 7.08 10.65
CA ASP A 311 -16.28 8.15 9.66
C ASP A 311 -17.02 7.88 8.34
N ILE A 312 -16.94 6.66 7.79
CA ILE A 312 -17.72 6.25 6.60
C ILE A 312 -19.21 6.09 6.95
N LYS A 313 -19.53 5.57 8.13
CA LYS A 313 -20.92 5.41 8.58
C LYS A 313 -21.65 6.76 8.64
N LYS A 314 -20.98 7.82 9.11
CA LYS A 314 -21.51 9.19 9.11
C LYS A 314 -21.85 9.66 7.70
N LEU A 315 -20.95 9.44 6.72
CA LEU A 315 -21.22 9.79 5.32
C LEU A 315 -22.46 9.08 4.77
N VAL A 316 -22.54 7.76 4.97
CA VAL A 316 -23.65 6.93 4.51
C VAL A 316 -24.97 7.39 5.14
N THR A 317 -24.96 7.70 6.43
CA THR A 317 -26.14 8.17 7.16
C THR A 317 -26.58 9.55 6.68
N GLY A 318 -25.65 10.49 6.49
CA GLY A 318 -25.96 11.83 5.98
C GLY A 318 -26.53 11.81 4.56
N LEU A 319 -26.00 10.92 3.70
CA LEU A 319 -26.53 10.70 2.36
C LEU A 319 -27.95 10.12 2.39
N ALA A 320 -28.23 9.20 3.31
CA ALA A 320 -29.54 8.59 3.48
C ALA A 320 -30.61 9.55 4.02
N ALA A 321 -30.21 10.51 4.87
CA ALA A 321 -31.12 11.51 5.42
C ALA A 321 -31.47 12.65 4.44
N SER A 322 -30.75 12.73 3.32
CA SER A 322 -30.94 13.74 2.28
C SER A 322 -31.81 13.23 1.09
N GLU A 323 -32.37 12.03 1.21
CA GLU A 323 -33.36 11.44 0.29
C GLU A 323 -34.78 11.85 0.68
#